data_AF-A0A699UIP9-F1
#
_entry.id   AF-A0A699UIP9-F1
#
_cell.length_a   1.000
_cell.length_b   1.000
_cell.length_c   1.000
_cell.angle_alpha   90.00
_cell.angle_beta   90.00
_cell.angle_gamma   90.00
#
_symmetry.space_group_name_H-M   'P 1'
#
loop_
_entity.id
_entity.type
_entity.pdbx_description
1 polymer ?
#
loop_
_entity_poly.entity_id
_entity_poly.type
_entity_poly.pdbx_seq_one_letter_code
_entity_poly.pdbx_strand_id
1 'polypeptide(L)'
;MPTIRTAEVNVATNDDERRIDLDLLEERRKRAAICEAKAKSKMKGYYDAKVRGVSFRPGDFVYRANGVSHAEDAGKLRPKWEGP
;
A
#
# COMPACT_ATOMS: atom_id res chain seq x y z
N MET A 1 -14.08 -43.46 -24.61
CA MET A 1 -15.47 -43.05 -24.89
C MET A 1 -15.63 -41.59 -24.52
N PRO A 2 -16.21 -40.73 -25.38
CA PRO A 2 -16.51 -39.35 -25.00
C PRO A 2 -17.58 -39.33 -23.90
N THR A 3 -17.48 -38.40 -22.96
CA THR A 3 -18.50 -38.19 -21.91
C THR A 3 -19.53 -37.17 -22.37
N ILE A 4 -20.74 -37.17 -21.80
CA ILE A 4 -21.84 -36.24 -22.18
C ILE A 4 -21.35 -34.78 -22.21
N ARG A 5 -20.53 -34.40 -21.23
CA ARG A 5 -19.93 -33.06 -21.13
C ARG A 5 -19.00 -32.69 -22.30
N THR A 6 -18.42 -33.67 -22.98
CA THR A 6 -17.51 -33.49 -24.12
C THR A 6 -18.22 -33.58 -25.46
N ALA A 7 -19.40 -34.22 -25.50
CA ALA A 7 -20.19 -34.38 -26.72
C ALA A 7 -21.03 -33.13 -27.06
N GLU A 8 -21.38 -32.31 -26.07
CA GLU A 8 -22.28 -31.15 -26.21
C GLU A 8 -21.56 -29.79 -26.17
N VAL A 9 -20.23 -29.75 -26.20
CA VAL A 9 -19.48 -28.48 -26.15
C VAL A 9 -19.67 -27.72 -27.45
N ASN A 10 -20.39 -26.60 -27.38
CA ASN A 10 -20.38 -25.59 -28.43
C ASN A 10 -19.21 -24.63 -28.19
N VAL A 11 -18.15 -24.80 -28.98
CA VAL A 11 -16.90 -24.01 -28.87
C VAL A 11 -17.16 -22.52 -29.06
N ALA A 12 -18.03 -22.15 -30.01
CA ALA A 12 -18.31 -20.73 -30.29
C ALA A 12 -19.01 -20.05 -29.10
N THR A 13 -20.01 -20.72 -28.50
CA THR A 13 -20.71 -20.19 -27.32
C THR A 13 -19.77 -20.11 -26.11
N ASN A 14 -18.92 -21.11 -25.90
CA ASN A 14 -17.97 -21.09 -24.80
C ASN A 14 -16.93 -19.96 -24.94
N ASP A 15 -16.44 -19.72 -26.16
CA ASP A 15 -15.50 -18.65 -26.45
C ASP A 15 -16.13 -17.27 -26.19
N ASP A 16 -17.40 -17.07 -26.57
CA ASP A 16 -18.11 -15.82 -26.33
C ASP A 16 -18.40 -15.58 -24.84
N GLU A 17 -18.85 -16.60 -24.10
CA GLU A 17 -19.00 -16.52 -22.64
C GLU A 17 -17.66 -16.19 -21.97
N ARG A 18 -16.58 -16.84 -22.41
CA ARG A 18 -15.23 -16.61 -21.88
C ARG A 18 -14.74 -15.19 -22.16
N ARG A 19 -15.09 -14.59 -23.30
CA ARG A 19 -14.79 -13.17 -23.59
C ARG A 19 -15.48 -12.24 -22.60
N ILE A 20 -16.76 -12.46 -22.34
CA ILE A 20 -17.56 -11.66 -21.40
C ILE A 20 -16.96 -11.73 -19.98
N ASP A 21 -16.58 -12.93 -19.54
CA ASP A 21 -15.93 -13.12 -18.23
C ASP A 21 -14.60 -12.36 -18.12
N LEU A 22 -13.80 -12.39 -19.18
CA LEU A 22 -12.52 -11.67 -19.22
C LEU A 22 -12.72 -10.15 -19.20
N ASP A 23 -13.68 -9.63 -19.96
CA ASP A 23 -14.01 -8.20 -19.97
C ASP A 23 -14.48 -7.73 -18.58
N LEU A 24 -15.32 -8.52 -17.91
CA LEU A 24 -15.77 -8.21 -16.55
C LEU A 24 -14.61 -8.18 -15.55
N LEU A 25 -13.67 -9.11 -15.65
CA LEU A 25 -12.45 -9.12 -14.84
C LEU A 25 -11.59 -7.89 -15.11
N GLU A 26 -11.45 -7.50 -16.37
CA GLU A 26 -10.67 -6.32 -16.75
C GLU A 26 -11.30 -5.04 -16.19
N GLU A 27 -12.62 -4.88 -16.30
CA GLU A 27 -13.35 -3.75 -15.73
C GLU A 27 -13.20 -3.67 -14.21
N ARG A 28 -13.24 -4.81 -13.52
CA ARG A 28 -12.98 -4.88 -12.08
C ARG A 28 -11.55 -4.46 -11.73
N ARG A 29 -10.55 -4.90 -12.50
CA ARG A 29 -9.14 -4.51 -12.31
C ARG A 29 -8.93 -3.02 -12.55
N LYS A 30 -9.51 -2.45 -13.62
CA LYS A 30 -9.45 -1.01 -13.89
C LYS A 30 -10.02 -0.19 -12.74
N ARG A 31 -11.20 -0.57 -12.23
CA ARG A 31 -11.82 0.09 -11.06
C ARG A 31 -10.94 -0.02 -9.81
N ALA A 32 -10.38 -1.20 -9.55
CA ALA A 32 -9.48 -1.41 -8.43
C ALA A 32 -8.23 -0.52 -8.55
N ALA A 33 -7.61 -0.44 -9.73
CA ALA A 33 -6.44 0.40 -9.97
C ALA A 33 -6.73 1.90 -9.76
N ILE A 34 -7.91 2.38 -10.19
CA ILE A 34 -8.35 3.77 -9.94
C ILE A 34 -8.50 4.02 -8.44
N CYS A 35 -9.16 3.12 -7.73
CA CYS A 35 -9.33 3.23 -6.27
C CYS A 35 -7.99 3.22 -5.54
N GLU A 36 -7.08 2.33 -5.93
CA GLU A 36 -5.74 2.22 -5.37
C GLU A 36 -4.92 3.50 -5.60
N ALA A 37 -4.90 4.01 -6.84
CA ALA A 37 -4.21 5.26 -7.17
C ALA A 37 -4.77 6.44 -6.35
N LYS A 38 -6.10 6.52 -6.21
CA LYS A 38 -6.76 7.54 -5.38
C LYS A 38 -6.38 7.42 -3.91
N ALA A 39 -6.36 6.19 -3.37
CA ALA A 39 -5.98 5.94 -1.98
C ALA A 39 -4.51 6.32 -1.73
N LYS A 40 -3.60 5.93 -2.62
CA LYS A 40 -2.18 6.29 -2.57
C LYS A 40 -1.97 7.81 -2.63
N SER A 41 -2.63 8.50 -3.56
CA SER A 41 -2.56 9.96 -3.67
C SER A 41 -3.07 10.66 -2.41
N LYS A 42 -4.18 10.18 -1.82
CA LYS A 42 -4.73 10.72 -0.58
C LYS A 42 -3.77 10.52 0.59
N MET A 43 -3.17 9.33 0.70
CA MET A 43 -2.19 9.04 1.74
C MET A 43 -0.96 9.93 1.63
N LYS A 44 -0.42 10.08 0.42
CA LYS A 44 0.70 10.99 0.14
C LYS A 44 0.37 12.42 0.54
N GLY A 45 -0.76 12.95 0.07
CA GLY A 45 -1.18 14.32 0.40
C GLY A 45 -1.36 14.54 1.90
N TYR A 46 -1.92 13.57 2.63
CA TYR A 46 -2.03 13.65 4.09
C TYR A 46 -0.67 13.67 4.78
N TYR A 47 0.26 12.83 4.34
CA TYR A 47 1.62 12.78 4.88
C TYR A 47 2.36 14.09 4.59
N ASP A 48 2.40 14.53 3.34
CA ASP A 48 3.10 15.74 2.90
C ASP A 48 2.58 16.99 3.61
N ALA A 49 1.26 17.09 3.83
CA ALA A 49 0.66 18.22 4.55
C ALA A 49 1.00 18.22 6.06
N LYS A 50 1.28 17.06 6.65
CA LYS A 50 1.55 16.92 8.08
C LYS A 50 3.05 17.02 8.40
N VAL A 51 3.90 16.61 7.46
CA VAL A 51 5.35 16.76 7.60
C VAL A 51 5.69 18.23 7.53
N ARG A 52 6.17 18.77 8.65
CA ARG A 52 6.80 20.08 8.68
C ARG A 52 8.27 19.89 8.28
N GLY A 53 8.70 20.55 7.22
CA GLY A 53 10.12 20.62 6.88
C GLY A 53 10.87 21.31 8.01
N VAL A 54 11.70 20.56 8.73
CA VAL A 54 12.64 21.11 9.72
C VAL A 54 14.02 21.04 9.12
N SER A 55 14.68 22.19 8.98
CA SER A 55 16.08 22.28 8.56
C SER A 55 16.95 22.62 9.77
N PHE A 56 18.01 21.85 10.00
CA PHE A 56 18.99 22.12 11.04
C PHE A 56 20.24 22.78 10.44
N ARG A 57 20.87 23.66 11.21
CA ARG A 57 22.14 24.32 10.88
C ARG A 57 23.24 23.87 11.86
N PRO A 58 24.52 23.91 11.45
CA PRO A 58 25.62 23.69 12.37
C PRO A 58 25.51 24.65 13.57
N GLY A 59 25.54 24.10 14.79
CA GLY A 59 25.36 24.84 16.04
C GLY A 59 23.94 24.80 16.62
N ASP A 60 22.96 24.25 15.90
CA ASP A 60 21.62 24.02 16.46
C ASP A 60 21.66 22.87 17.49
N PHE A 61 21.00 23.10 18.63
CA PHE A 61 20.84 22.10 19.67
C PHE A 61 19.58 21.26 19.40
N VAL A 62 19.74 19.94 19.19
CA VAL A 62 18.66 19.04 18.76
C VAL A 62 18.57 17.81 19.65
N TYR A 63 17.48 17.72 20.40
CA TYR A 63 17.16 16.52 21.18
C TYR A 63 16.94 15.29 20.28
N ARG A 64 17.60 14.17 20.58
CA ARG A 64 17.38 12.86 19.94
C ARG A 64 16.43 12.00 20.75
N ALA A 65 15.64 11.17 20.07
CA ALA A 65 14.76 10.20 20.73
C ALA A 65 15.56 8.99 21.25
N ASN A 66 15.38 8.63 22.51
CA ASN A 66 16.15 7.56 23.17
C ASN A 66 15.78 6.16 22.68
N GLY A 67 14.58 6.00 22.10
CA GLY A 67 14.11 4.70 21.63
C GLY A 67 14.85 4.15 20.41
N VAL A 68 15.69 4.95 19.75
CA VAL A 68 16.40 4.59 18.50
C VAL A 68 17.90 4.38 18.74
N SER A 69 18.47 4.91 19.84
CA SER A 69 19.91 4.86 20.08
C SER A 69 20.43 3.51 20.59
N HIS A 70 19.54 2.60 21.03
CA HIS A 70 19.91 1.34 21.71
C HIS A 70 20.94 1.52 22.84
N ALA A 71 21.07 2.74 23.38
CA ALA A 71 21.99 3.08 24.44
C ALA A 71 21.36 2.67 25.77
N GLU A 72 21.52 1.39 26.11
CA GLU A 72 21.04 0.70 27.31
C GLU A 72 19.52 0.50 27.40
N ASP A 73 19.11 -0.57 28.11
CA ASP A 73 17.71 -0.85 28.43
C ASP A 73 17.15 0.26 29.31
N ALA A 74 16.65 1.32 28.67
CA ALA A 74 16.04 2.47 29.31
C ALA A 74 14.74 2.04 29.99
N GLY A 75 14.83 1.69 31.27
CA GLY A 75 13.68 1.39 32.11
C GLY A 75 12.61 2.49 32.07
N LYS A 76 11.40 2.14 32.53
CA LYS A 76 10.15 2.92 32.40
C LYS A 76 10.19 4.40 32.82
N LEU A 77 11.20 4.82 33.58
CA LEU A 77 11.32 6.17 34.15
C LEU A 77 12.40 7.05 33.50
N ARG A 78 13.12 6.58 32.48
CA ARG A 78 14.08 7.46 31.79
C ARG A 78 13.37 8.52 30.93
N PRO A 79 14.00 9.70 30.74
CA PRO A 79 13.54 10.67 29.75
C PRO A 79 13.38 10.02 28.38
N LYS A 80 12.45 10.50 27.57
CA LYS A 80 12.25 10.01 26.19
C LYS A 80 13.22 10.63 25.18
N TRP A 81 13.92 11.68 25.59
CA TRP A 81 14.78 12.50 24.75
C TRP A 81 16.15 12.70 25.42
N GLU A 82 17.22 12.68 24.63
CA GLU A 82 18.62 12.79 25.04
C GLU A 82 19.34 13.87 24.22
N GLY A 83 20.37 14.45 24.83
CA GLY A 83 21.31 15.36 24.17
C GLY A 83 20.72 16.73 23.84
N PRO A 84 21.58 17.59 23.29
CA PRO A 84 21.29 18.27 22.04
C PRO A 84 22.36 18.07 20.95
#